data_AF-A0A1I4EQU6-F1
#
_entry.id   AF-A0A1I4EQU6-F1
#
_cell.length_a   1.000
_cell.length_b   1.000
_cell.length_c   1.000
_cell.angle_alpha   90.00
_cell.angle_beta   90.00
_cell.angle_gamma   90.00
#
_symmetry.space_group_name_H-M   'P 1'
#
loop_
_entity.id
_entity.type
_entity.pdbx_description
1 polymer ?
#
loop_
_entity_poly.entity_id
_entity_poly.type
_entity_poly.pdbx_seq_one_letter_code
_entity_poly.pdbx_strand_id
1 'polypeptide(L)' 'MSSDNIIPFQSDIRAELATELAKAVAKFGPGDIEIMGITGSWGDTMDDNEVLAALRRLNKANSIFEYITPVR' A
#
# COMPACT_ATOMS: atom_id res chain seq x y z
N MET A 1 11.96 -33.29 -19.90
CA MET A 1 11.48 -32.74 -18.62
C MET A 1 11.93 -31.29 -18.57
N SER A 2 11.07 -30.36 -18.98
CA SER A 2 11.34 -28.92 -18.90
C SER A 2 10.66 -28.38 -17.65
N SER A 3 11.44 -27.69 -16.83
CA SER A 3 11.04 -27.13 -15.56
C SER A 3 10.36 -25.79 -15.80
N ASP A 4 9.04 -25.77 -15.92
CA ASP A 4 8.29 -24.52 -16.04
C ASP A 4 8.10 -23.91 -14.63
N ASN A 5 9.19 -23.41 -14.06
CA ASN A 5 9.16 -22.51 -12.90
C ASN A 5 8.76 -21.11 -13.36
N ILE A 6 7.50 -20.95 -13.78
CA ILE A 6 6.91 -19.64 -14.02
C ILE A 6 6.49 -19.09 -12.67
N ILE A 7 7.33 -18.27 -12.04
CA ILE A 7 6.92 -17.43 -10.91
C ILE A 7 6.06 -16.30 -11.49
N PRO A 8 4.74 -16.23 -11.22
CA PRO A 8 3.90 -15.21 -11.82
C PRO A 8 4.00 -13.88 -11.03
N PHE A 9 4.21 -12.78 -11.76
CA PHE A 9 3.69 -11.43 -11.45
C PHE A 9 4.27 -10.58 -10.28
N GLN A 10 5.59 -10.47 -10.12
CA GLN A 10 6.15 -9.35 -9.34
C GLN A 10 6.08 -7.98 -10.06
N SER A 11 5.88 -7.94 -11.38
CA SER A 11 5.80 -6.69 -12.15
C SER A 11 4.52 -5.90 -11.86
N ASP A 12 3.43 -6.59 -11.63
CA ASP A 12 2.09 -5.98 -11.62
C ASP A 12 1.84 -5.27 -10.29
N ILE A 13 2.25 -5.91 -9.19
CA ILE A 13 2.09 -5.32 -7.85
C ILE A 13 2.87 -4.01 -7.70
N ARG A 14 4.06 -3.91 -8.32
CA ARG A 14 4.88 -2.70 -8.27
C ARG A 14 4.26 -1.53 -9.03
N ALA A 15 3.61 -1.81 -10.16
CA ALA A 15 2.87 -0.78 -10.90
C ALA A 15 1.65 -0.29 -10.11
N GLU A 16 0.94 -1.20 -9.45
CA GLU A 16 -0.19 -0.87 -8.58
C GLU A 16 0.26 -0.05 -7.35
N LEU A 17 1.36 -0.44 -6.71
CA LEU A 17 1.98 0.29 -5.61
C LEU A 17 2.33 1.73 -5.99
N ALA A 18 3.02 1.91 -7.12
CA ALA A 18 3.37 3.24 -7.63
C ALA A 18 2.12 4.09 -7.88
N THR A 19 1.06 3.47 -8.42
CA THR A 19 -0.22 4.14 -8.68
C THR A 19 -0.91 4.57 -7.40
N GLU A 20 -1.04 3.68 -6.42
CA GLU A 20 -1.73 3.97 -5.15
C GLU A 20 -0.94 4.95 -4.28
N LEU A 21 0.39 4.88 -4.31
CA LEU A 21 1.25 5.85 -3.64
C LEU A 21 1.13 7.24 -4.27
N ALA A 22 1.15 7.34 -5.60
CA ALA A 22 0.96 8.61 -6.30
C ALA A 22 -0.41 9.23 -5.98
N LYS A 23 -1.48 8.41 -5.94
CA LYS A 23 -2.82 8.86 -5.53
C LYS A 23 -2.82 9.39 -4.09
N ALA A 24 -2.19 8.67 -3.16
CA ALA A 24 -2.12 9.08 -1.75
C ALA A 24 -1.36 10.41 -1.61
N VAL A 25 -0.18 10.53 -2.23
CA VAL A 25 0.62 11.76 -2.20
C VAL A 25 -0.13 12.94 -2.83
N ALA A 26 -0.84 12.72 -3.94
CA ALA A 26 -1.64 13.78 -4.57
C ALA A 26 -2.82 14.24 -3.69
N LYS A 27 -3.37 13.34 -2.86
CA LYS A 27 -4.54 13.60 -2.02
C LYS A 27 -4.19 14.21 -0.65
N PHE A 28 -3.16 13.70 0.01
CA PHE A 28 -2.80 14.06 1.39
C PHE A 28 -1.52 14.90 1.48
N GLY A 29 -0.69 14.88 0.43
CA GLY A 29 0.60 15.56 0.37
C GLY A 29 1.78 14.65 0.72
N PRO A 30 3.01 15.01 0.29
CA PRO A 30 4.20 14.16 0.48
C PRO A 30 4.68 14.07 1.94
N GLY A 31 4.22 14.96 2.82
CA GLY A 31 4.56 14.97 4.25
C GLY A 31 3.49 14.35 5.15
N ASP A 32 2.50 13.67 4.57
CA ASP A 32 1.50 12.97 5.35
C ASP A 32 2.14 11.85 6.20
N ILE A 33 1.79 11.81 7.49
CA ILE A 33 2.43 10.92 8.45
C ILE A 33 2.11 9.45 8.18
N GLU A 34 0.92 9.14 7.66
CA GLU A 34 0.54 7.76 7.34
C GLU A 34 1.27 7.28 6.08
N ILE A 35 1.43 8.15 5.07
CA ILE A 35 2.28 7.84 3.91
C ILE A 35 3.73 7.60 4.35
N MET A 36 4.28 8.45 5.22
CA MET A 36 5.63 8.28 5.76
C MET A 36 5.76 6.98 6.57
N GLY A 37 4.74 6.63 7.37
CA GLY A 37 4.73 5.38 8.13
C GLY A 37 4.68 4.15 7.23
N ILE A 38 3.81 4.15 6.21
CA ILE A 38 3.70 3.06 5.23
C ILE A 38 5.02 2.88 4.49
N THR A 39 5.59 3.97 3.96
CA THR A 39 6.85 3.91 3.18
C THR A 39 8.05 3.57 4.04
N GLY A 40 8.10 4.03 5.29
CA GLY A 40 9.14 3.66 6.24
C GLY A 40 9.07 2.18 6.67
N SER A 41 7.89 1.58 6.63
CA SER A 41 7.69 0.16 6.98
C SER A 41 7.91 -0.79 5.80
N TRP A 42 7.94 -0.28 4.56
CA TRP A 42 8.07 -1.08 3.35
C TRP A 42 9.44 -1.76 3.25
N GLY A 43 9.44 -3.09 3.25
CA GLY A 43 10.63 -3.94 3.17
C GLY A 43 11.30 -4.18 4.53
N ASP A 44 10.81 -3.54 5.59
CA ASP A 44 11.22 -3.79 6.98
C ASP A 44 10.17 -4.66 7.69
N THR A 45 8.99 -4.09 7.94
CA THR A 45 7.89 -4.75 8.65
C THR A 45 6.67 -5.03 7.76
N MET A 46 6.62 -4.46 6.55
CA MET A 46 5.55 -4.67 5.58
C MET A 46 6.11 -5.11 4.22
N ASP A 47 5.50 -6.14 3.62
CA ASP A 47 5.79 -6.57 2.25
C ASP A 47 5.01 -5.77 1.18
N ASP A 48 5.25 -6.07 -0.10
CA ASP A 48 4.60 -5.38 -1.23
C ASP A 48 3.06 -5.46 -1.17
N ASN A 49 2.49 -6.58 -0.73
CA ASN A 49 1.03 -6.75 -0.61
C ASN A 49 0.47 -5.95 0.56
N GLU A 50 1.15 -5.95 1.69
CA GLU A 50 0.76 -5.21 2.90
C GLU A 50 0.79 -3.71 2.64
N VAL A 51 1.83 -3.22 1.96
CA VAL A 51 1.93 -1.81 1.56
C VAL A 51 0.82 -1.44 0.59
N LEU A 52 0.55 -2.29 -0.41
CA LEU A 52 -0.53 -2.04 -1.37
C LEU A 52 -1.89 -1.99 -0.67
N ALA A 53 -2.14 -2.91 0.28
CA ALA A 53 -3.36 -2.93 1.06
C ALA A 53 -3.51 -1.66 1.92
N ALA A 54 -2.43 -1.22 2.58
CA ALA A 54 -2.42 -0.01 3.39
C ALA A 54 -2.67 1.25 2.56
N LEU A 55 -2.01 1.41 1.41
CA LEU A 55 -2.23 2.54 0.51
C LEU A 55 -3.67 2.59 -0.03
N ARG A 56 -4.23 1.43 -0.42
CA ARG A 56 -5.64 1.33 -0.83
C ARG A 56 -6.59 1.72 0.30
N ARG A 57 -6.31 1.27 1.52
CA ARG A 57 -7.09 1.63 2.72
C ARG A 57 -7.02 3.14 2.96
N LEU A 58 -5.82 3.73 2.97
CA LEU A 58 -5.62 5.17 3.13
C LEU A 58 -6.39 5.96 2.06
N ASN A 59 -6.25 5.58 0.78
CA ASN A 59 -6.95 6.26 -0.32
C ASN A 59 -8.47 6.18 -0.19
N LYS A 60 -9.02 5.07 0.31
CA LYS A 60 -10.46 4.83 0.45
C LYS A 60 -11.07 5.41 1.73
N ALA A 61 -10.43 5.20 2.87
CA ALA A 61 -10.93 5.51 4.21
C ALA A 61 -10.35 6.82 4.79
N ASN A 62 -9.42 7.46 4.08
CA ASN A 62 -8.66 8.64 4.54
C ASN A 62 -7.79 8.39 5.78
N SER A 63 -7.69 7.15 6.25
CA SER A 63 -6.75 6.72 7.29
C SER A 63 -6.57 5.20 7.25
N ILE A 64 -5.37 4.71 7.56
CA ILE A 64 -5.11 3.29 7.83
C ILE A 64 -5.56 2.90 9.23
N PHE A 65 -5.64 3.86 10.15
CA PHE A 65 -5.95 3.65 11.57
C PHE A 65 -7.42 3.80 11.91
N GLU A 66 -8.34 3.83 10.92
CA GLU A 66 -9.77 4.05 11.19
C GLU A 66 -10.27 3.07 12.27
N TYR A 67 -10.43 3.60 13.48
CA TYR A 67 -10.96 2.93 14.64
C TYR A 67 -12.46 2.82 14.45
N ILE A 68 -12.98 1.63 14.72
CA ILE A 68 -14.40 1.31 14.84
C ILE A 68 -15.02 2.32 15.83
N THR A 69 -15.63 3.40 15.35
CA THR A 69 -16.64 4.09 16.14
C THR A 69 -17.92 3.29 15.98
N PRO A 70 -18.41 2.56 16.99
CA PRO A 70 -19.79 2.09 16.96
C PRO A 70 -20.65 3.36 16.89
N VAL A 71 -21.41 3.48 15.80
CA VAL A 71 -22.41 4.53 15.65
C VAL A 71 -23.35 4.42 16.86
N ARG A 72 -23.52 5.54 17.56
CA ARG A 72 -24.39 5.69 18.74
C ARG A 72 -25.83 5.28 18.47
#